data_AF-A0A955FBZ4-F1
#
_entry.id   AF-A0A955FBZ4-F1
#
_cell.length_a   1.000
_cell.length_b   1.000
_cell.length_c   1.000
_cell.angle_alpha   90.00
_cell.angle_beta   90.00
_cell.angle_gamma   90.00
#
_symmetry.space_group_name_H-M   'P 1'
#
loop_
_entity.id
_entity.type
_entity.pdbx_description
1 polymer ?
#
loop_
_entity_poly.entity_id
_entity_poly.type
_entity_poly.pdbx_seq_one_letter_code
_entity_poly.pdbx_strand_id
1 'polypeptide(L)'
;MKRLANFLLAMLIVVLMQPSSIFAAPLTGSELKELLINPDYVTSYNSGVCSSDATLSGATIPPDVKQNIDKLLPAYQKAAEQTGVPWQLLAAVHYREANNNPSQDLQAGNPLGGGGSQYADYTGARPSTIEASAVMAAQQLISKAAAGVVKLPINTSNPDSAAIKDALFGYNGRAGVYAQQAADLGFDAKTQPFEGSPYVMNNFDAKHQNMKIITRDFGGLDGIDARLGAFTVYSMLGGASGGATCSTGSTGSIVAKALEYAWHDGRRTFELTPAYAKAISDAQAKGEFVGGLSHPGVDCGGFVTRVMRDSGVAPDYNGYQQGTIMQMKWMRDHPEKYQELTSVGSTADLQPGDIAVNTSHTFLYVGQQPDYQGATAESSLNGYAPTGNPAHGLTTFSWFRVIQ
;
A
#
# COMPACT_ATOMS: atom_id res chain seq x y z
N MET A 1 -70.28 14.56 13.66
CA MET A 1 -69.10 15.10 14.37
C MET A 1 -67.88 14.21 14.12
N LYS A 2 -67.63 13.82 12.87
CA LYS A 2 -66.43 14.19 12.09
C LYS A 2 -65.75 15.51 12.49
N ARG A 3 -64.41 15.48 12.50
CA ARG A 3 -63.40 16.54 12.76
C ARG A 3 -62.92 16.64 14.22
N LEU A 4 -61.90 15.87 14.58
CA LEU A 4 -60.88 16.19 15.60
C LEU A 4 -59.79 15.09 15.68
N ALA A 5 -59.35 14.60 14.52
CA ALA A 5 -58.15 13.78 14.38
C ALA A 5 -57.34 14.42 13.25
N ASN A 6 -56.41 15.32 13.63
CA ASN A 6 -55.32 15.90 12.85
C ASN A 6 -54.96 17.28 13.45
N PHE A 7 -54.39 17.34 14.66
CA PHE A 7 -53.66 18.54 15.16
C PHE A 7 -52.81 18.29 16.42
N LEU A 8 -52.35 17.05 16.67
CA LEU A 8 -51.54 16.71 17.85
C LEU A 8 -50.34 15.79 17.52
N LEU A 9 -49.80 15.92 16.31
CA LEU A 9 -48.59 15.24 15.87
C LEU A 9 -47.63 16.22 15.17
N ALA A 10 -47.37 17.37 15.81
CA ALA A 10 -46.39 18.35 15.37
C ALA A 10 -46.01 19.32 16.51
N MET A 11 -45.66 18.81 17.70
CA MET A 11 -44.98 19.59 18.74
C MET A 11 -44.50 18.68 19.89
N LEU A 12 -43.69 17.69 19.56
CA LEU A 12 -42.86 16.98 20.55
C LEU A 12 -41.57 16.49 19.89
N ILE A 13 -40.89 17.43 19.23
CA ILE A 13 -39.50 17.31 18.80
C ILE A 13 -38.86 18.62 19.25
N VAL A 14 -37.63 18.52 19.77
CA VAL A 14 -36.81 19.56 20.41
C VAL A 14 -36.86 19.49 21.94
N VAL A 15 -35.67 19.31 22.50
CA VAL A 15 -35.22 19.27 23.91
C VAL A 15 -34.85 17.86 24.40
N LEU A 16 -33.52 17.67 24.54
CA LEU A 16 -32.74 16.59 25.17
C LEU A 16 -32.20 15.45 24.29
N MET A 17 -31.45 15.82 23.25
CA MET A 17 -30.23 15.06 22.89
C MET A 17 -29.07 16.06 22.90
N GLN A 18 -28.48 16.26 24.08
CA GLN A 18 -27.14 16.83 24.17
C GLN A 18 -26.14 15.71 23.85
N PRO A 19 -25.12 15.94 23.01
CA PRO A 19 -24.01 15.01 22.92
C PRO A 19 -23.28 15.03 24.26
N SER A 20 -23.39 13.93 25.01
CA SER A 20 -22.53 13.72 26.16
C SER A 20 -21.10 13.56 25.63
N SER A 21 -20.27 14.55 25.89
CA SER A 21 -18.82 14.46 25.73
C SER A 21 -18.31 13.36 26.65
N ILE A 22 -18.21 12.13 26.14
CA ILE A 22 -17.44 11.08 26.81
C ILE A 22 -15.98 11.47 26.60
N PHE A 23 -15.42 12.16 27.58
CA PHE A 23 -13.98 12.25 27.75
C PHE A 23 -13.46 10.82 27.94
N ALA A 24 -12.78 10.29 26.92
CA ALA A 24 -11.91 9.13 27.12
C ALA A 24 -10.81 9.55 28.09
N ALA A 25 -10.82 8.99 29.30
CA ALA A 25 -9.71 9.11 30.23
C ALA A 25 -8.46 8.49 29.59
N PRO A 26 -7.24 9.00 29.89
CA PRO A 26 -6.02 8.44 29.34
C PRO A 26 -5.85 7.00 29.85
N LEU A 27 -5.77 6.04 28.93
CA LEU A 27 -5.51 4.64 29.25
C LEU A 27 -4.12 4.55 29.91
N THR A 28 -4.07 3.98 31.12
CA THR A 28 -2.80 3.72 31.81
C THR A 28 -2.15 2.45 31.27
N GLY A 29 -0.81 2.44 31.17
CA GLY A 29 -0.01 1.43 30.47
C GLY A 29 -0.09 -0.04 30.91
N SER A 30 -1.06 -0.42 31.75
CA SER A 30 -1.34 -1.81 32.15
C SER A 30 -2.47 -2.47 31.32
N GLU A 31 -3.30 -1.71 30.59
CA GLU A 31 -4.42 -2.28 29.81
C GLU A 31 -4.02 -2.73 28.39
N LEU A 32 -2.78 -2.47 27.97
CA LEU A 32 -2.25 -2.85 26.64
C LEU A 32 -1.71 -4.30 26.57
N LYS A 33 -1.81 -5.10 27.64
CA LYS A 33 -1.22 -6.45 27.70
C LYS A 33 -2.18 -7.62 27.50
N GLU A 34 -3.50 -7.39 27.46
CA GLU A 34 -4.49 -8.49 27.30
C GLU A 34 -5.15 -8.57 25.91
N LEU A 35 -4.77 -7.72 24.94
CA LEU A 35 -5.27 -7.82 23.55
C LEU A 35 -4.38 -8.66 22.60
N LEU A 36 -3.33 -9.28 23.12
CA LEU A 36 -2.48 -10.20 22.38
C LEU A 36 -2.83 -11.63 22.79
N ILE A 37 -3.21 -12.43 21.80
CA ILE A 37 -3.54 -13.87 21.84
C ILE A 37 -5.05 -14.15 21.95
N ASN A 38 -5.72 -14.17 20.79
CA ASN A 38 -6.84 -15.08 20.54
C ASN A 38 -6.63 -15.75 19.17
N PRO A 39 -6.29 -17.06 19.10
CA PRO A 39 -5.89 -17.74 17.87
C PRO A 39 -7.04 -18.26 16.98
N ASP A 40 -8.31 -17.99 17.29
CA ASP A 40 -9.44 -18.67 16.62
C ASP A 40 -10.31 -17.79 15.71
N TYR A 41 -9.71 -17.04 14.78
CA TYR A 41 -10.49 -16.40 13.70
C TYR A 41 -9.78 -16.53 12.33
N VAL A 42 -9.60 -17.77 11.88
CA VAL A 42 -9.37 -18.09 10.46
C VAL A 42 -10.61 -18.79 9.93
N THR A 43 -11.56 -18.03 9.38
CA THR A 43 -12.59 -18.58 8.49
C THR A 43 -12.78 -17.66 7.29
N SER A 44 -12.26 -18.13 6.15
CA SER A 44 -12.68 -17.84 4.78
C SER A 44 -12.98 -16.37 4.43
N TYR A 45 -11.95 -15.61 4.06
CA TYR A 45 -12.11 -14.60 3.02
C TYR A 45 -11.63 -15.21 1.71
N ASN A 46 -12.53 -15.25 0.73
CA ASN A 46 -12.24 -15.61 -0.65
C ASN A 46 -10.98 -14.85 -1.11
N SER A 47 -9.91 -15.60 -1.33
CA SER A 47 -8.75 -15.17 -2.09
C SER A 47 -9.24 -14.79 -3.50
N GLY A 48 -9.40 -13.49 -3.71
CA GLY A 48 -9.90 -12.91 -4.95
C GLY A 48 -9.11 -13.42 -6.15
N VAL A 49 -9.86 -14.04 -7.05
CA VAL A 49 -9.45 -14.54 -8.36
C VAL A 49 -8.74 -13.42 -9.14
N CYS A 50 -7.55 -13.70 -9.68
CA CYS A 50 -6.95 -12.88 -10.73
C CYS A 50 -7.83 -12.96 -11.99
N SER A 51 -8.83 -12.09 -12.08
CA SER A 51 -9.46 -11.77 -13.36
C SER A 51 -8.54 -10.78 -14.08
N SER A 52 -8.32 -11.01 -15.36
CA SER A 52 -7.40 -10.29 -16.26
C SER A 52 -7.77 -8.83 -16.57
N ASP A 53 -8.44 -8.11 -15.65
CA ASP A 53 -8.96 -6.75 -15.86
C ASP A 53 -8.20 -5.66 -15.07
N ALA A 54 -7.16 -6.02 -14.34
CA ALA A 54 -6.39 -5.09 -13.51
C ALA A 54 -5.19 -4.52 -14.28
N THR A 55 -5.47 -3.73 -15.32
CA THR A 55 -4.57 -2.61 -15.66
C THR A 55 -4.97 -1.43 -14.77
N LEU A 56 -4.03 -0.92 -13.96
CA LEU A 56 -4.09 0.45 -13.45
C LEU A 56 -4.54 1.32 -14.63
N SER A 57 -5.53 2.20 -14.45
CA SER A 57 -6.31 2.83 -15.53
C SER A 57 -5.53 3.81 -16.44
N GLY A 58 -4.24 3.57 -16.70
CA GLY A 58 -3.30 4.52 -17.30
C GLY A 58 -2.99 5.71 -16.39
N ALA A 59 -3.53 5.72 -15.16
CA ALA A 59 -3.39 6.82 -14.24
C ALA A 59 -1.96 6.87 -13.68
N THR A 60 -1.40 8.07 -13.63
CA THR A 60 -0.07 8.34 -13.05
C THR A 60 -0.20 9.41 -11.98
N ILE A 61 0.69 9.39 -10.98
CA ILE A 61 0.80 10.49 -10.03
C ILE A 61 1.21 11.74 -10.81
N PRO A 62 0.45 12.85 -10.73
CA PRO A 62 0.81 14.08 -11.43
C PRO A 62 2.23 14.55 -11.06
N PRO A 63 3.04 15.05 -12.00
CA PRO A 63 4.44 15.40 -11.74
C PRO A 63 4.65 16.42 -10.62
N ASP A 64 3.74 17.40 -10.48
CA ASP A 64 3.74 18.39 -9.40
C ASP A 64 3.46 17.76 -8.04
N VAL A 65 2.50 16.84 -7.99
CA VAL A 65 2.18 16.04 -6.79
C VAL A 65 3.39 15.19 -6.40
N LYS A 66 4.01 14.50 -7.37
CA LYS A 66 5.21 13.71 -7.11
C LYS A 66 6.35 14.55 -6.56
N GLN A 67 6.60 15.73 -7.14
CA GLN A 67 7.62 16.65 -6.64
C GLN A 67 7.32 17.11 -5.20
N ASN A 68 6.06 17.38 -4.86
CA ASN A 68 5.67 17.76 -3.51
C ASN A 68 5.84 16.61 -2.51
N ILE A 69 5.51 15.37 -2.91
CA ILE A 69 5.75 14.18 -2.11
C ILE A 69 7.25 14.03 -1.84
N ASP A 70 8.11 14.13 -2.85
CA ASP A 70 9.55 13.99 -2.70
C ASP A 70 10.15 15.04 -1.75
N LYS A 71 9.67 16.29 -1.81
CA LYS A 71 10.07 17.36 -0.88
C LYS A 71 9.64 17.08 0.57
N LEU A 72 8.49 16.45 0.77
CA LEU A 72 7.90 16.19 2.08
C LEU A 72 8.24 14.81 2.64
N LEU A 73 8.88 13.94 1.85
CA LEU A 73 9.22 12.57 2.21
C LEU A 73 9.91 12.46 3.59
N PRO A 74 10.90 13.30 3.95
CA PRO A 74 11.52 13.22 5.27
C PRO A 74 10.54 13.42 6.43
N ALA A 75 9.52 14.28 6.27
CA ALA A 75 8.51 14.51 7.31
C ALA A 75 7.54 13.33 7.42
N TYR A 76 7.16 12.72 6.29
CA TYR A 76 6.33 11.50 6.31
C TYR A 76 7.06 10.31 6.91
N GLN A 77 8.35 10.14 6.60
CA GLN A 77 9.17 9.05 7.16
C GLN A 77 9.33 9.19 8.67
N LYS A 78 9.61 10.39 9.18
CA LYS A 78 9.64 10.63 10.64
C LYS A 78 8.31 10.36 11.32
N ALA A 79 7.20 10.76 10.70
CA ALA A 79 5.88 10.46 11.24
C ALA A 79 5.59 8.95 11.19
N ALA A 80 6.03 8.24 10.16
CA ALA A 80 5.93 6.79 10.05
C ALA A 80 6.75 6.09 11.14
N GLU A 81 7.98 6.52 11.40
CA GLU A 81 8.82 6.01 12.50
C GLU A 81 8.14 6.19 13.87
N GLN A 82 7.48 7.32 14.09
CA GLN A 82 6.80 7.62 15.36
C GLN A 82 5.50 6.83 15.58
N THR A 83 4.84 6.43 14.50
CA THR A 83 3.45 5.93 14.58
C THR A 83 3.27 4.51 14.06
N GLY A 84 4.23 3.99 13.31
CA GLY A 84 4.16 2.72 12.60
C GLY A 84 3.29 2.74 11.34
N VAL A 85 2.61 3.87 11.04
CA VAL A 85 1.79 3.99 9.82
C VAL A 85 2.69 4.24 8.62
N PRO A 86 2.55 3.50 7.50
CA PRO A 86 3.42 3.66 6.33
C PRO A 86 3.43 5.09 5.80
N TRP A 87 4.62 5.62 5.48
CA TRP A 87 4.77 6.99 4.95
C TRP A 87 3.97 7.20 3.67
N GLN A 88 3.82 6.16 2.84
CA GLN A 88 3.02 6.18 1.62
C GLN A 88 1.56 6.52 1.92
N LEU A 89 1.03 6.02 3.03
CA LEU A 89 -0.36 6.27 3.43
C LEU A 89 -0.53 7.70 3.90
N LEU A 90 0.44 8.24 4.64
CA LEU A 90 0.45 9.64 5.08
C LEU A 90 0.53 10.59 3.88
N ALA A 91 1.40 10.28 2.90
CA ALA A 91 1.49 11.04 1.65
C ALA A 91 0.17 10.99 0.84
N ALA A 92 -0.49 9.83 0.80
CA ALA A 92 -1.76 9.67 0.08
C ALA A 92 -2.93 10.43 0.73
N VAL A 93 -3.01 10.46 2.07
CA VAL A 93 -3.97 11.31 2.78
C VAL A 93 -3.68 12.79 2.50
N HIS A 94 -2.41 13.21 2.61
CA HIS A 94 -2.05 14.59 2.34
C HIS A 94 -2.37 15.02 0.89
N TYR A 95 -2.23 14.10 -0.07
CA TYR A 95 -2.67 14.35 -1.44
C TYR A 95 -4.17 14.67 -1.51
N ARG A 96 -5.01 13.87 -0.84
CA ARG A 96 -6.47 14.06 -0.86
C ARG A 96 -6.92 15.33 -0.14
N GLU A 97 -6.26 15.68 0.96
CA GLU A 97 -6.61 16.86 1.74
C GLU A 97 -6.06 18.16 1.16
N ALA A 98 -4.84 18.15 0.61
CA ALA A 98 -4.15 19.38 0.25
C ALA A 98 -3.19 19.29 -0.95
N ASN A 99 -3.31 18.26 -1.79
CA ASN A 99 -2.41 18.05 -2.94
C ASN A 99 -0.92 18.03 -2.54
N ASN A 100 -0.63 17.53 -1.33
CA ASN A 100 0.69 17.55 -0.71
C ASN A 100 1.31 18.95 -0.55
N ASN A 101 0.50 20.00 -0.38
CA ASN A 101 1.00 21.35 -0.19
C ASN A 101 1.80 21.46 1.14
N PRO A 102 3.07 21.92 1.11
CA PRO A 102 3.91 22.00 2.31
C PRO A 102 3.42 22.98 3.39
N SER A 103 2.43 23.82 3.06
CA SER A 103 1.86 24.82 3.97
C SER A 103 0.50 24.42 4.54
N GLN A 104 -0.02 23.24 4.19
CA GLN A 104 -1.35 22.78 4.60
C GLN A 104 -1.27 21.47 5.39
N ASP A 105 -2.25 21.26 6.24
CA ASP A 105 -2.35 20.09 7.11
C ASP A 105 -2.97 18.88 6.41
N LEU A 106 -2.70 17.70 6.96
CA LEU A 106 -3.25 16.41 6.52
C LEU A 106 -4.64 16.14 7.10
N GLN A 107 -5.17 17.01 7.96
CA GLN A 107 -6.44 16.76 8.65
C GLN A 107 -7.61 17.18 7.79
N ALA A 108 -7.51 18.35 7.17
CA ALA A 108 -8.55 18.93 6.33
C ALA A 108 -7.99 19.96 5.33
N GLY A 109 -6.68 19.98 5.09
CA GLY A 109 -6.04 20.93 4.19
C GLY A 109 -6.00 22.37 4.71
N ASN A 110 -6.09 22.59 6.03
CA ASN A 110 -5.99 23.96 6.56
C ASN A 110 -4.54 24.45 6.58
N PRO A 111 -4.30 25.77 6.56
CA PRO A 111 -2.95 26.29 6.73
C PRO A 111 -2.32 25.88 8.08
N LEU A 112 -1.09 25.37 8.01
CA LEU A 112 -0.28 25.07 9.19
C LEU A 112 -0.10 26.33 10.04
N GLY A 113 -0.11 26.18 11.36
CA GLY A 113 0.05 27.31 12.29
C GLY A 113 -1.17 28.24 12.42
N GLY A 114 -2.30 27.95 11.76
CA GLY A 114 -3.61 28.49 12.16
C GLY A 114 -4.05 29.84 11.57
N GLY A 115 -3.68 30.15 10.32
CA GLY A 115 -4.32 31.23 9.57
C GLY A 115 -5.52 30.73 8.76
N GLY A 116 -6.72 31.32 8.92
CA GLY A 116 -7.85 31.16 8.00
C GLY A 116 -8.33 29.73 7.77
N SER A 117 -9.11 29.19 8.71
CA SER A 117 -9.82 27.92 8.51
C SER A 117 -10.97 28.05 7.52
N GLN A 118 -11.21 27.04 6.70
CA GLN A 118 -12.49 26.85 6.00
C GLN A 118 -13.62 26.39 6.96
N TYR A 119 -13.27 26.00 8.19
CA TYR A 119 -14.20 25.66 9.28
C TYR A 119 -13.92 26.54 10.51
N ALA A 120 -14.72 27.58 10.72
CA ALA A 120 -14.55 28.56 11.79
C ALA A 120 -14.57 27.94 13.21
N ASP A 121 -15.10 26.72 13.36
CA ASP A 121 -15.37 26.07 14.66
C ASP A 121 -14.35 24.97 15.05
N TYR A 122 -13.21 24.83 14.36
CA TYR A 122 -12.20 23.83 14.74
C TYR A 122 -11.37 24.30 15.95
N THR A 123 -11.68 23.76 17.14
CA THR A 123 -11.07 24.12 18.44
C THR A 123 -9.83 23.29 18.83
N GLY A 124 -9.38 22.36 17.96
CA GLY A 124 -8.20 21.52 18.24
C GLY A 124 -6.88 22.27 18.09
N ALA A 125 -5.85 21.84 18.84
CA ALA A 125 -4.48 22.30 18.63
C ALA A 125 -4.05 22.01 17.18
N ARG A 126 -3.63 23.04 16.45
CA ARG A 126 -3.26 22.90 15.04
C ARG A 126 -1.78 22.56 14.91
N PRO A 127 -1.42 21.61 14.03
CA PRO A 127 -0.02 21.36 13.75
C PRO A 127 0.61 22.60 13.09
N SER A 128 1.84 22.92 13.48
CA SER A 128 2.65 23.97 12.88
C SER A 128 3.66 23.44 11.85
N THR A 129 3.80 22.11 11.75
CA THR A 129 4.71 21.44 10.82
C THR A 129 4.02 20.25 10.13
N ILE A 130 4.52 19.87 8.95
CA ILE A 130 4.04 18.68 8.23
C ILE A 130 4.26 17.41 9.04
N GLU A 131 5.39 17.29 9.75
CA GLU A 131 5.66 16.14 10.61
C GLU A 131 4.60 16.00 11.70
N ALA A 132 4.31 17.08 12.45
CA ALA A 132 3.27 17.05 13.49
C ALA A 132 1.89 16.77 12.91
N SER A 133 1.57 17.35 11.74
CA SER A 133 0.31 17.08 11.06
C SER A 133 0.21 15.63 10.59
N ALA A 134 1.30 15.04 10.11
CA ALA A 134 1.33 13.65 9.68
C ALA A 134 1.19 12.67 10.84
N VAL A 135 1.81 12.96 12.00
CA VAL A 135 1.59 12.19 13.23
C VAL A 135 0.13 12.25 13.68
N MET A 136 -0.51 13.43 13.63
CA MET A 136 -1.93 13.57 13.95
C MET A 136 -2.83 12.79 12.99
N ALA A 137 -2.55 12.84 11.68
CA ALA A 137 -3.29 12.07 10.68
C ALA A 137 -3.14 10.56 10.91
N ALA A 138 -1.92 10.09 11.21
CA ALA A 138 -1.66 8.70 11.53
C ALA A 138 -2.50 8.22 12.73
N GLN A 139 -2.55 8.99 13.82
CA GLN A 139 -3.35 8.66 15.01
C GLN A 139 -4.85 8.61 14.71
N GLN A 140 -5.35 9.52 13.86
CA GLN A 140 -6.73 9.48 13.39
C GLN A 140 -6.97 8.22 12.56
N LEU A 141 -6.12 7.89 11.59
CA LEU A 141 -6.23 6.68 10.77
C LEU A 141 -6.24 5.40 11.62
N ILE A 142 -5.35 5.30 12.62
CA ILE A 142 -5.33 4.16 13.57
C ILE A 142 -6.69 4.06 14.29
N SER A 143 -7.22 5.17 14.76
CA SER A 143 -8.53 5.22 15.43
C SER A 143 -9.66 4.83 14.48
N LYS A 144 -9.60 5.25 13.21
CA LYS A 144 -10.59 4.88 12.18
C LYS A 144 -10.51 3.41 11.79
N ALA A 145 -9.33 2.82 11.75
CA ALA A 145 -9.12 1.40 11.51
C ALA A 145 -9.76 0.56 12.63
N ALA A 146 -9.53 0.92 13.90
CA ALA A 146 -10.11 0.24 15.06
C ALA A 146 -11.64 0.34 15.12
N ALA A 147 -12.21 1.47 14.70
CA ALA A 147 -13.65 1.70 14.66
C ALA A 147 -14.33 1.19 13.38
N GLY A 148 -13.56 0.68 12.41
CA GLY A 148 -14.04 0.28 11.11
C GLY A 148 -14.82 -1.03 11.07
N VAL A 149 -15.15 -1.47 9.87
CA VAL A 149 -15.73 -2.79 9.62
C VAL A 149 -14.66 -3.88 9.57
N VAL A 150 -13.43 -3.55 9.15
CA VAL A 150 -12.32 -4.52 9.04
C VAL A 150 -11.61 -4.74 10.38
N LYS A 151 -11.36 -3.68 11.15
CA LYS A 151 -10.80 -3.72 12.52
C LYS A 151 -9.42 -4.37 12.66
N LEU A 152 -8.59 -4.31 11.61
CA LEU A 152 -7.19 -4.73 11.68
C LEU A 152 -6.28 -3.51 11.87
N PRO A 153 -5.14 -3.68 12.58
CA PRO A 153 -4.17 -2.60 12.75
C PRO A 153 -3.53 -2.22 11.42
N ILE A 154 -3.25 -0.92 11.26
CA ILE A 154 -2.61 -0.36 10.06
C ILE A 154 -1.18 0.13 10.33
N ASN A 155 -0.77 0.14 11.60
CA ASN A 155 0.55 0.54 12.07
C ASN A 155 1.48 -0.67 12.20
N THR A 156 1.58 -1.44 11.12
CA THR A 156 2.38 -2.66 11.03
C THR A 156 3.22 -2.62 9.76
N SER A 157 4.28 -3.41 9.68
CA SER A 157 5.19 -3.42 8.52
C SER A 157 4.50 -3.78 7.19
N ASN A 158 3.40 -4.53 7.21
CA ASN A 158 2.59 -4.84 6.03
C ASN A 158 1.10 -4.87 6.40
N PRO A 159 0.43 -3.69 6.45
CA PRO A 159 -0.95 -3.63 6.88
C PRO A 159 -1.90 -4.22 5.83
N ASP A 160 -2.99 -4.83 6.30
CA ASP A 160 -4.00 -5.41 5.42
C ASP A 160 -4.63 -4.32 4.51
N SER A 161 -4.75 -4.62 3.22
CA SER A 161 -5.24 -3.67 2.23
C SER A 161 -6.67 -3.21 2.49
N ALA A 162 -7.56 -4.10 2.95
CA ALA A 162 -8.93 -3.73 3.30
C ALA A 162 -8.95 -2.86 4.56
N ALA A 163 -8.07 -3.11 5.52
CA ALA A 163 -7.92 -2.27 6.71
C ALA A 163 -7.48 -0.84 6.35
N ILE A 164 -6.54 -0.67 5.42
CA ILE A 164 -6.15 0.65 4.89
C ILE A 164 -7.33 1.33 4.21
N LYS A 165 -8.00 0.66 3.26
CA LYS A 165 -9.15 1.22 2.53
C LYS A 165 -10.27 1.64 3.49
N ASP A 166 -10.56 0.82 4.49
CA ASP A 166 -11.59 1.08 5.48
C ASP A 166 -11.21 2.23 6.44
N ALA A 167 -9.94 2.33 6.83
CA ALA A 167 -9.43 3.46 7.62
C ALA A 167 -9.54 4.78 6.84
N LEU A 168 -9.17 4.79 5.56
CA LEU A 168 -9.31 5.94 4.66
C LEU A 168 -10.77 6.36 4.47
N PHE A 169 -11.68 5.38 4.31
CA PHE A 169 -13.11 5.67 4.23
C PHE A 169 -13.64 6.28 5.54
N GLY A 170 -13.16 5.80 6.69
CA GLY A 170 -13.43 6.39 7.99
C GLY A 170 -12.87 7.80 8.17
N TYR A 171 -11.69 8.06 7.59
CA TYR A 171 -10.99 9.35 7.66
C TYR A 171 -11.78 10.44 6.93
N ASN A 172 -12.20 10.17 5.69
CA ASN A 172 -12.99 11.10 4.88
C ASN A 172 -14.43 11.34 5.42
N GLY A 173 -14.95 10.45 6.27
CA GLY A 173 -16.31 10.54 6.81
C GLY A 173 -17.29 9.63 6.06
N ARG A 174 -17.49 8.43 6.61
CA ARG A 174 -18.32 7.35 6.03
C ARG A 174 -19.69 7.88 5.59
N ALA A 175 -20.05 7.66 4.32
CA ALA A 175 -21.36 8.03 3.79
C ALA A 175 -22.05 6.81 3.15
N GLY A 176 -23.33 6.62 3.47
CA GLY A 176 -24.12 5.49 2.96
C GLY A 176 -24.26 5.47 1.43
N VAL A 177 -24.19 6.62 0.77
CA VAL A 177 -24.24 6.69 -0.70
C VAL A 177 -23.01 6.05 -1.36
N TYR A 178 -21.84 6.07 -0.69
CA TYR A 178 -20.65 5.38 -1.18
C TYR A 178 -20.74 3.86 -0.93
N ALA A 179 -21.41 3.43 0.14
CA ALA A 179 -21.73 2.02 0.32
C ALA A 179 -22.68 1.50 -0.79
N GLN A 180 -23.65 2.32 -1.22
CA GLN A 180 -24.49 1.99 -2.38
C GLN A 180 -23.68 1.96 -3.69
N GLN A 181 -22.80 2.93 -3.91
CA GLN A 181 -21.89 2.90 -5.08
C GLN A 181 -21.01 1.65 -5.07
N ALA A 182 -20.57 1.15 -3.90
CA ALA A 182 -19.84 -0.10 -3.80
C ALA A 182 -20.69 -1.30 -4.26
N ALA A 183 -21.97 -1.36 -3.87
CA ALA A 183 -22.90 -2.37 -4.34
C ALA A 183 -23.11 -2.33 -5.86
N ASP A 184 -23.23 -1.12 -6.42
CA ASP A 184 -23.40 -0.94 -7.87
C ASP A 184 -22.15 -1.41 -8.65
N LEU A 185 -20.96 -1.37 -8.02
CA LEU A 185 -19.69 -1.89 -8.55
C LEU A 185 -19.48 -3.40 -8.29
N GLY A 186 -20.43 -4.06 -7.61
CA GLY A 186 -20.40 -5.50 -7.33
C GLY A 186 -19.72 -5.89 -6.01
N PHE A 187 -19.53 -4.95 -5.08
CA PHE A 187 -18.98 -5.21 -3.74
C PHE A 187 -20.07 -5.25 -2.67
N ASP A 188 -19.79 -5.90 -1.54
CA ASP A 188 -20.74 -5.93 -0.42
C ASP A 188 -20.78 -4.58 0.31
N ALA A 189 -21.94 -3.91 0.32
CA ALA A 189 -22.11 -2.59 0.94
C ALA A 189 -21.93 -2.55 2.46
N LYS A 190 -21.93 -3.69 3.15
CA LYS A 190 -21.76 -3.78 4.61
C LYS A 190 -20.31 -4.07 4.97
N THR A 191 -19.65 -4.97 4.23
CA THR A 191 -18.28 -5.40 4.55
C THR A 191 -17.21 -4.70 3.72
N GLN A 192 -17.56 -4.17 2.56
CA GLN A 192 -16.66 -3.48 1.63
C GLN A 192 -17.18 -2.10 1.17
N PRO A 193 -17.80 -1.27 2.04
CA PRO A 193 -18.37 0.01 1.62
C PRO A 193 -17.32 1.01 1.10
N PHE A 194 -16.05 0.81 1.47
CA PHE A 194 -14.92 1.63 1.04
C PHE A 194 -14.62 1.52 -0.45
N GLU A 195 -15.02 0.43 -1.12
CA GLU A 195 -14.80 0.25 -2.57
C GLU A 195 -15.60 1.26 -3.40
N GLY A 196 -16.72 1.77 -2.87
CA GLY A 196 -17.52 2.79 -3.54
C GLY A 196 -17.14 4.24 -3.22
N SER A 197 -16.07 4.47 -2.45
CA SER A 197 -15.62 5.81 -2.10
C SER A 197 -14.62 6.36 -3.14
N PRO A 198 -14.93 7.46 -3.86
CA PRO A 198 -13.98 8.09 -4.77
C PRO A 198 -12.74 8.63 -4.03
N TYR A 199 -12.89 9.01 -2.76
CA TYR A 199 -11.75 9.39 -1.92
C TYR A 199 -10.76 8.24 -1.75
N VAL A 200 -11.23 6.98 -1.73
CA VAL A 200 -10.40 5.81 -1.48
C VAL A 200 -9.89 5.21 -2.79
N MET A 201 -10.79 4.88 -3.72
CA MET A 201 -10.48 3.96 -4.83
C MET A 201 -10.41 4.61 -6.22
N ASN A 202 -10.71 5.90 -6.37
CA ASN A 202 -10.84 6.46 -7.72
C ASN A 202 -9.57 6.27 -8.56
N ASN A 203 -9.78 5.87 -9.82
CA ASN A 203 -8.77 5.51 -10.80
C ASN A 203 -7.78 4.42 -10.35
N PHE A 204 -8.21 3.52 -9.46
CA PHE A 204 -7.40 2.37 -9.06
C PHE A 204 -7.35 1.30 -10.16
N ASP A 205 -8.51 0.91 -10.69
CA ASP A 205 -8.66 -0.12 -11.72
C ASP A 205 -9.80 0.24 -12.68
N ALA A 206 -10.12 -0.65 -13.62
CA ALA A 206 -11.21 -0.46 -14.57
C ALA A 206 -12.61 -0.28 -13.93
N LYS A 207 -12.85 -0.83 -12.74
CA LYS A 207 -14.12 -0.69 -12.02
C LYS A 207 -14.22 0.65 -11.30
N HIS A 208 -13.08 1.22 -10.91
CA HIS A 208 -13.02 2.44 -10.13
C HIS A 208 -12.67 3.69 -10.94
N GLN A 209 -12.95 3.73 -12.24
CA GLN A 209 -12.73 4.93 -13.07
C GLN A 209 -13.86 5.94 -12.92
N ASN A 210 -13.52 7.24 -12.87
CA ASN A 210 -14.49 8.34 -12.88
C ASN A 210 -15.60 8.17 -11.83
N MET A 211 -15.24 7.73 -10.62
CA MET A 211 -16.19 7.45 -9.54
C MET A 211 -16.96 8.71 -9.17
N LYS A 212 -18.24 8.54 -8.85
CA LYS A 212 -19.10 9.66 -8.51
C LYS A 212 -18.84 10.14 -7.09
N ILE A 213 -18.95 11.44 -6.90
CA ILE A 213 -18.72 12.13 -5.62
C ILE A 213 -19.92 12.99 -5.25
N ILE A 214 -20.08 13.21 -3.95
CA ILE A 214 -20.98 14.23 -3.41
C ILE A 214 -20.28 15.59 -3.49
N THR A 215 -20.87 16.58 -4.17
CA THR A 215 -20.26 17.92 -4.30
C THR A 215 -20.76 18.95 -3.28
N ARG A 216 -21.74 18.59 -2.46
CA ARG A 216 -22.33 19.45 -1.41
C ARG A 216 -22.90 18.62 -0.27
N ASP A 217 -22.90 19.19 0.93
CA ASP A 217 -23.41 18.53 2.13
C ASP A 217 -24.84 18.04 1.95
N PHE A 218 -25.11 16.83 2.43
CA PHE A 218 -26.40 16.13 2.32
C PHE A 218 -26.88 15.91 0.87
N GLY A 219 -26.02 16.11 -0.12
CA GLY A 219 -26.29 15.84 -1.54
C GLY A 219 -26.22 14.36 -1.90
N GLY A 220 -26.70 14.04 -3.10
CA GLY A 220 -26.47 12.74 -3.74
C GLY A 220 -25.14 12.71 -4.48
N LEU A 221 -24.88 11.59 -5.17
CA LEU A 221 -23.76 11.46 -6.10
C LEU A 221 -24.01 12.34 -7.35
N ASP A 222 -23.55 13.59 -7.31
CA ASP A 222 -23.88 14.64 -8.29
C ASP A 222 -22.67 15.21 -9.04
N GLY A 223 -21.47 14.68 -8.80
CA GLY A 223 -20.25 14.97 -9.57
C GLY A 223 -19.43 13.72 -9.89
N ILE A 224 -18.35 13.92 -10.64
CA ILE A 224 -17.30 12.93 -10.90
C ILE A 224 -16.03 13.43 -10.24
N ASP A 225 -15.36 12.57 -9.47
CA ASP A 225 -14.03 12.91 -8.95
C ASP A 225 -12.99 12.72 -10.06
N ALA A 226 -12.24 13.78 -10.38
CA ALA A 226 -11.14 13.73 -11.34
C ALA A 226 -9.79 13.37 -10.70
N ARG A 227 -9.72 13.38 -9.36
CA ARG A 227 -8.48 13.13 -8.61
C ARG A 227 -8.32 11.64 -8.33
N LEU A 228 -7.08 11.19 -8.12
CA LEU A 228 -6.82 9.83 -7.67
C LEU A 228 -7.45 9.58 -6.29
N GLY A 229 -7.81 8.33 -6.01
CA GLY A 229 -8.10 7.89 -4.65
C GLY A 229 -6.84 7.84 -3.79
N ALA A 230 -6.99 7.98 -2.47
CA ALA A 230 -5.88 7.81 -1.53
C ALA A 230 -5.28 6.40 -1.60
N PHE A 231 -6.10 5.34 -1.69
CA PHE A 231 -5.59 3.98 -1.82
C PHE A 231 -4.87 3.78 -3.15
N THR A 232 -5.33 4.45 -4.21
CA THR A 232 -4.64 4.52 -5.51
C THR A 232 -3.25 5.12 -5.38
N VAL A 233 -3.12 6.31 -4.77
CA VAL A 233 -1.81 6.95 -4.54
C VAL A 233 -0.92 6.12 -3.63
N TYR A 234 -1.46 5.58 -2.53
CA TYR A 234 -0.76 4.68 -1.62
C TYR A 234 -0.17 3.47 -2.36
N SER A 235 -0.95 2.86 -3.25
CA SER A 235 -0.51 1.72 -4.05
C SER A 235 0.56 2.11 -5.07
N MET A 236 0.39 3.26 -5.75
CA MET A 236 1.38 3.80 -6.70
C MET A 236 2.72 4.16 -6.03
N LEU A 237 2.70 4.50 -4.75
CA LEU A 237 3.90 4.75 -3.93
C LEU A 237 4.50 3.44 -3.35
N GLY A 238 3.92 2.28 -3.66
CA GLY A 238 4.40 0.97 -3.23
C GLY A 238 3.96 0.53 -1.83
N GLY A 239 2.86 1.09 -1.31
CA GLY A 239 2.38 0.75 0.03
C GLY A 239 1.54 -0.52 0.13
N ALA A 240 0.74 -0.84 -0.90
CA ALA A 240 -0.19 -1.98 -0.88
C ALA A 240 0.52 -3.30 -1.23
N SER A 241 1.26 -3.87 -0.27
CA SER A 241 2.01 -5.13 -0.44
C SER A 241 1.22 -6.38 -0.02
N GLY A 242 -0.13 -6.34 -0.03
CA GLY A 242 -0.96 -7.42 0.56
C GLY A 242 -2.35 -7.66 -0.02
N GLY A 243 -2.74 -7.02 -1.12
CA GLY A 243 -4.02 -7.29 -1.78
C GLY A 243 -3.93 -6.98 -3.25
N ALA A 244 -3.98 -8.03 -4.08
CA ALA A 244 -4.11 -8.01 -5.54
C ALA A 244 -3.96 -6.64 -6.21
N THR A 245 -2.71 -6.16 -6.33
CA THR A 245 -2.36 -5.16 -7.34
C THR A 245 -1.56 -5.89 -8.39
N CYS A 246 -2.25 -6.33 -9.45
CA CYS A 246 -1.63 -6.48 -10.75
C CYS A 246 -1.19 -5.07 -11.16
N SER A 247 0.03 -4.73 -10.75
CA SER A 247 0.66 -3.48 -11.12
C SER A 247 1.13 -3.63 -12.55
N THR A 248 0.72 -2.77 -13.47
CA THR A 248 1.63 -2.42 -14.57
C THR A 248 2.91 -1.90 -13.91
N GLY A 249 4.01 -2.60 -14.21
CA GLY A 249 5.16 -2.70 -13.34
C GLY A 249 5.74 -1.37 -12.89
N SER A 250 5.89 -1.21 -11.58
CA SER A 250 6.77 -0.19 -11.00
C SER A 250 7.85 -0.89 -10.19
N THR A 251 9.07 -0.35 -10.21
CA THR A 251 10.23 -0.90 -9.49
C THR A 251 9.99 -1.04 -7.97
N GLY A 252 9.09 -0.25 -7.39
CA GLY A 252 8.66 -0.38 -5.99
C GLY A 252 7.99 -1.73 -5.66
N SER A 253 7.26 -2.32 -6.61
CA SER A 253 6.63 -3.64 -6.42
C SER A 253 7.62 -4.80 -6.46
N ILE A 254 8.75 -4.65 -7.18
CA ILE A 254 9.87 -5.60 -7.17
C ILE A 254 10.49 -5.65 -5.77
N VAL A 255 10.78 -4.47 -5.21
CA VAL A 255 11.41 -4.35 -3.89
C VAL A 255 10.50 -4.90 -2.80
N ALA A 256 9.22 -4.50 -2.79
CA ALA A 256 8.25 -5.01 -1.82
C ALA A 256 8.17 -6.54 -1.84
N LYS A 257 8.10 -7.13 -3.03
CA LYS A 257 8.05 -8.59 -3.20
C LYS A 257 9.35 -9.28 -2.80
N ALA A 258 10.51 -8.68 -3.09
CA ALA A 258 11.80 -9.19 -2.65
C ALA A 258 11.91 -9.24 -1.12
N LEU A 259 11.48 -8.18 -0.44
CA LEU A 259 11.49 -8.09 1.02
C LEU A 259 10.50 -9.07 1.66
N GLU A 260 9.29 -9.21 1.12
CA GLU A 260 8.31 -10.19 1.58
C GLU A 260 8.86 -11.64 1.54
N TYR A 261 9.66 -11.94 0.52
CA TYR A 261 10.21 -13.28 0.30
C TYR A 261 11.53 -13.54 1.03
N ALA A 262 12.24 -12.49 1.44
CA ALA A 262 13.55 -12.59 2.06
C ALA A 262 13.49 -12.53 3.58
N TRP A 263 14.40 -13.23 4.25
CA TRP A 263 14.67 -12.98 5.66
C TRP A 263 15.36 -11.64 5.84
N HIS A 264 14.81 -10.85 6.75
CA HIS A 264 15.26 -9.49 7.01
C HIS A 264 16.55 -9.39 7.84
N ASP A 265 16.90 -10.43 8.59
CA ASP A 265 18.02 -10.42 9.54
C ASP A 265 19.32 -10.98 8.95
N GLY A 266 19.37 -11.22 7.63
CA GLY A 266 20.55 -11.73 6.94
C GLY A 266 20.87 -13.20 7.25
N ARG A 267 19.98 -13.94 7.92
CA ARG A 267 20.21 -15.35 8.24
C ARG A 267 20.41 -16.18 6.96
N ARG A 268 21.31 -17.16 7.04
CA ARG A 268 21.56 -18.15 5.98
C ARG A 268 21.03 -19.51 6.42
N THR A 269 19.85 -19.85 5.92
CA THR A 269 19.10 -21.07 6.26
C THR A 269 18.46 -21.65 5.01
N PHE A 270 18.04 -22.92 5.03
CA PHE A 270 17.18 -23.49 3.99
C PHE A 270 15.69 -23.17 4.21
N GLU A 271 15.34 -22.69 5.39
CA GLU A 271 13.97 -22.32 5.74
C GLU A 271 13.51 -21.09 4.94
N LEU A 272 12.44 -21.24 4.18
CA LEU A 272 11.83 -20.14 3.44
C LEU A 272 10.96 -19.30 4.40
N THR A 273 10.78 -18.00 4.12
CA THR A 273 9.73 -17.24 4.81
C THR A 273 8.37 -17.87 4.51
N PRO A 274 7.35 -17.72 5.38
CA PRO A 274 6.02 -18.28 5.12
C PRO A 274 5.42 -17.81 3.78
N ALA A 275 5.62 -16.54 3.43
CA ALA A 275 5.15 -15.98 2.16
C ALA A 275 5.86 -16.62 0.96
N TYR A 276 7.19 -16.76 1.03
CA TYR A 276 7.93 -17.37 -0.06
C TYR A 276 7.65 -18.87 -0.18
N ALA A 277 7.54 -19.61 0.92
CA ALA A 277 7.15 -21.02 0.93
C ALA A 277 5.81 -21.24 0.22
N LYS A 278 4.82 -20.36 0.49
CA LYS A 278 3.54 -20.39 -0.21
C LYS A 278 3.70 -20.13 -1.70
N ALA A 279 4.47 -19.11 -2.09
CA ALA A 279 4.70 -18.78 -3.49
C ALA A 279 5.37 -19.94 -4.25
N ILE A 280 6.34 -20.61 -3.64
CA ILE A 280 6.98 -21.81 -4.21
C ILE A 280 5.97 -22.93 -4.39
N SER A 281 5.15 -23.21 -3.37
CA SER A 281 4.11 -24.25 -3.45
C SER A 281 3.09 -23.94 -4.56
N ASP A 282 2.60 -22.71 -4.64
CA ASP A 282 1.63 -22.29 -5.66
C ASP A 282 2.22 -22.38 -7.07
N ALA A 283 3.48 -21.98 -7.25
CA ALA A 283 4.21 -22.05 -8.51
C ALA A 283 4.43 -23.49 -8.96
N GLN A 284 4.84 -24.37 -8.03
CA GLN A 284 5.00 -25.79 -8.31
C GLN A 284 3.68 -26.45 -8.71
N ALA A 285 2.57 -26.09 -8.06
CA ALA A 285 1.24 -26.57 -8.41
C ALA A 285 0.83 -26.18 -9.84
N LYS A 286 1.37 -25.06 -10.36
CA LYS A 286 1.18 -24.60 -11.74
C LYS A 286 2.21 -25.15 -12.73
N GLY A 287 3.19 -25.93 -12.27
CA GLY A 287 4.30 -26.42 -13.08
C GLY A 287 5.31 -25.34 -13.47
N GLU A 288 5.36 -24.24 -12.73
CA GLU A 288 6.26 -23.12 -12.99
C GLU A 288 7.67 -23.38 -12.41
N PHE A 289 8.67 -22.73 -12.99
CA PHE A 289 10.04 -22.76 -12.47
C PHE A 289 10.14 -22.08 -11.09
N VAL A 290 10.74 -22.80 -10.15
CA VAL A 290 10.99 -22.33 -8.76
C VAL A 290 12.46 -22.42 -8.35
N GLY A 291 13.31 -23.04 -9.17
CA GLY A 291 14.71 -23.33 -8.82
C GLY A 291 14.86 -24.29 -7.64
N GLY A 292 16.11 -24.58 -7.29
CA GLY A 292 16.48 -25.50 -6.22
C GLY A 292 16.48 -26.95 -6.68
N LEU A 293 17.43 -27.76 -6.18
CA LEU A 293 17.48 -29.20 -6.51
C LEU A 293 16.84 -30.00 -5.37
N SER A 294 17.51 -30.01 -4.21
CA SER A 294 17.02 -30.68 -3.01
C SER A 294 16.11 -29.80 -2.17
N HIS A 295 16.18 -28.48 -2.36
CA HIS A 295 15.40 -27.49 -1.62
C HIS A 295 14.72 -26.54 -2.61
N PRO A 296 13.50 -26.84 -3.09
CA PRO A 296 12.76 -25.97 -3.99
C PRO A 296 12.65 -24.54 -3.46
N GLY A 297 12.90 -23.56 -4.32
CA GLY A 297 12.92 -22.14 -3.93
C GLY A 297 14.25 -21.63 -3.36
N VAL A 298 15.17 -22.53 -2.95
CA VAL A 298 16.53 -22.17 -2.53
C VAL A 298 17.44 -22.13 -3.76
N ASP A 299 17.30 -21.07 -4.54
CA ASP A 299 18.03 -20.82 -5.78
C ASP A 299 18.01 -19.35 -6.17
N CYS A 300 19.13 -18.82 -6.63
CA CYS A 300 19.24 -17.42 -7.04
C CYS A 300 18.33 -17.11 -8.23
N GLY A 301 18.35 -17.97 -9.25
CA GLY A 301 17.52 -17.85 -10.44
C GLY A 301 16.04 -17.97 -10.11
N GLY A 302 15.67 -19.01 -9.37
CA GLY A 302 14.31 -19.26 -8.88
C GLY A 302 13.76 -18.06 -8.09
N PHE A 303 14.54 -17.53 -7.14
CA PHE A 303 14.16 -16.37 -6.35
C PHE A 303 13.88 -15.13 -7.20
N VAL A 304 14.82 -14.70 -8.05
CA VAL A 304 14.61 -13.53 -8.92
C VAL A 304 13.44 -13.77 -9.87
N THR A 305 13.31 -14.96 -10.43
CA THR A 305 12.16 -15.30 -11.28
C THR A 305 10.83 -15.18 -10.54
N ARG A 306 10.75 -15.65 -9.29
CA ARG A 306 9.53 -15.49 -8.48
C ARG A 306 9.24 -14.03 -8.18
N VAL A 307 10.23 -13.27 -7.73
CA VAL A 307 10.03 -11.84 -7.42
C VAL A 307 9.54 -11.07 -8.64
N MET A 308 10.16 -11.27 -9.81
CA MET A 308 9.79 -10.54 -11.03
C MET A 308 8.37 -10.87 -11.52
N ARG A 309 7.93 -12.12 -11.34
CA ARG A 309 6.60 -12.57 -11.75
C ARG A 309 5.53 -12.21 -10.74
N ASP A 310 5.80 -12.46 -9.47
CA ASP A 310 4.85 -12.31 -8.38
C ASP A 310 4.66 -10.84 -7.96
N SER A 311 5.61 -9.96 -8.30
CA SER A 311 5.42 -8.50 -8.21
C SER A 311 4.45 -7.96 -9.26
N GLY A 312 4.16 -8.74 -10.31
CA GLY A 312 3.37 -8.30 -11.45
C GLY A 312 4.13 -7.46 -12.48
N VAL A 313 5.38 -7.07 -12.20
CA VAL A 313 6.19 -6.22 -13.10
C VAL A 313 6.52 -6.93 -14.40
N ALA A 314 6.91 -8.20 -14.32
CA ALA A 314 7.23 -9.01 -15.48
C ALA A 314 6.65 -10.43 -15.30
N PRO A 315 5.33 -10.60 -15.48
CA PRO A 315 4.67 -11.90 -15.32
C PRO A 315 5.22 -12.97 -16.27
N ASP A 316 5.73 -12.54 -17.42
CA ASP A 316 6.35 -13.40 -18.43
C ASP A 316 7.88 -13.53 -18.27
N TYR A 317 8.47 -12.96 -17.19
CA TYR A 317 9.91 -12.90 -17.00
C TYR A 317 10.61 -14.24 -17.26
N ASN A 318 11.72 -14.18 -17.98
CA ASN A 318 12.54 -15.32 -18.38
C ASN A 318 11.80 -16.34 -19.27
N GLY A 319 10.64 -16.01 -19.85
CA GLY A 319 9.92 -16.90 -20.77
C GLY A 319 9.61 -18.28 -20.19
N TYR A 320 9.52 -18.39 -18.86
CA TYR A 320 9.33 -19.65 -18.12
C TYR A 320 10.51 -20.62 -18.18
N GLN A 321 11.69 -20.12 -18.59
CA GLN A 321 12.94 -20.86 -18.67
C GLN A 321 13.70 -20.84 -17.33
N GLN A 322 14.77 -21.64 -17.24
CA GLN A 322 15.57 -21.81 -16.01
C GLN A 322 16.97 -21.22 -16.18
N GLY A 323 17.55 -20.78 -15.06
CA GLY A 323 18.97 -20.41 -14.96
C GLY A 323 19.32 -18.99 -15.39
N THR A 324 20.44 -18.51 -14.88
CA THR A 324 20.91 -17.12 -15.00
C THR A 324 21.29 -16.72 -16.43
N ILE A 325 21.81 -17.67 -17.22
CA ILE A 325 22.11 -17.44 -18.64
C ILE A 325 20.84 -17.08 -19.42
N MET A 326 19.73 -17.77 -19.16
CA MET A 326 18.46 -17.49 -19.84
C MET A 326 17.84 -16.18 -19.32
N GLN A 327 17.95 -15.89 -18.02
CA GLN A 327 17.50 -14.61 -17.47
C GLN A 327 18.23 -13.42 -18.09
N MET A 328 19.56 -13.52 -18.22
CA MET A 328 20.38 -12.49 -18.86
C MET A 328 20.05 -12.35 -20.34
N LYS A 329 19.88 -13.47 -21.05
CA LYS A 329 19.46 -13.47 -22.46
C LYS A 329 18.09 -12.81 -22.62
N TRP A 330 17.12 -13.17 -21.78
CA TRP A 330 15.77 -12.61 -21.78
C TRP A 330 15.80 -11.09 -21.64
N MET A 331 16.53 -10.56 -20.65
CA MET A 331 16.59 -9.11 -20.45
C MET A 331 17.24 -8.38 -21.62
N ARG A 332 18.26 -8.98 -22.27
CA ARG A 332 18.88 -8.40 -23.49
C ARG A 332 18.01 -8.47 -24.73
N ASP A 333 17.24 -9.55 -24.87
CA ASP A 333 16.32 -9.74 -26.01
C ASP A 333 15.07 -8.86 -25.91
N HIS A 334 14.78 -8.28 -24.74
CA HIS A 334 13.63 -7.43 -24.47
C HIS A 334 14.06 -6.00 -24.08
N PRO A 335 14.78 -5.25 -24.95
CA PRO A 335 15.21 -3.88 -24.67
C PRO A 335 14.06 -2.88 -24.53
N GLU A 336 12.85 -3.24 -24.96
CA GLU A 336 11.61 -2.51 -24.70
C GLU A 336 11.11 -2.66 -23.26
N LYS A 337 11.65 -3.62 -22.50
CA LYS A 337 11.31 -3.89 -21.09
C LYS A 337 12.46 -3.59 -20.13
N TYR A 338 13.70 -3.78 -20.59
CA TYR A 338 14.90 -3.67 -19.77
C TYR A 338 15.95 -2.76 -20.40
N GLN A 339 16.57 -1.94 -19.56
CA GLN A 339 17.77 -1.19 -19.89
C GLN A 339 18.98 -1.85 -19.24
N GLU A 340 19.94 -2.33 -20.04
CA GLU A 340 21.26 -2.72 -19.52
C GLU A 340 22.05 -1.46 -19.13
N LEU A 341 22.51 -1.40 -17.87
CA LEU A 341 23.28 -0.28 -17.35
C LEU A 341 24.75 -0.43 -17.77
N THR A 342 25.28 0.58 -18.46
CA THR A 342 26.59 0.50 -19.12
C THR A 342 27.77 0.87 -18.23
N SER A 343 27.55 1.42 -17.03
CA SER A 343 28.61 1.77 -16.07
C SER A 343 28.07 1.85 -14.65
N VAL A 344 28.13 0.75 -13.91
CA VAL A 344 27.79 0.71 -12.47
C VAL A 344 29.09 0.68 -11.67
N GLY A 345 29.53 1.84 -11.20
CA GLY A 345 30.74 1.99 -10.38
C GLY A 345 30.42 2.07 -8.88
N SER A 346 29.19 2.47 -8.55
CA SER A 346 28.72 2.68 -7.20
C SER A 346 27.24 2.31 -7.06
N THR A 347 26.77 2.17 -5.82
CA THR A 347 25.33 2.02 -5.56
C THR A 347 24.51 3.27 -5.90
N ALA A 348 25.13 4.42 -6.12
CA ALA A 348 24.42 5.63 -6.58
C ALA A 348 23.98 5.54 -8.05
N ASP A 349 24.57 4.62 -8.81
CA ASP A 349 24.17 4.34 -10.21
C ASP A 349 22.94 3.43 -10.28
N LEU A 350 22.61 2.78 -9.15
CA LEU A 350 21.54 1.81 -9.02
C LEU A 350 20.25 2.42 -8.49
N GLN A 351 19.14 1.84 -8.88
CA GLN A 351 17.81 2.11 -8.35
C GLN A 351 17.26 0.82 -7.72
N PRO A 352 16.54 0.90 -6.59
CA PRO A 352 15.85 -0.25 -6.03
C PRO A 352 14.96 -0.92 -7.10
N GLY A 353 15.09 -2.24 -7.26
CA GLY A 353 14.48 -3.03 -8.31
C GLY A 353 15.41 -3.41 -9.46
N ASP A 354 16.62 -2.84 -9.54
CA ASP A 354 17.62 -3.24 -10.54
C ASP A 354 18.08 -4.69 -10.30
N ILE A 355 18.26 -5.43 -11.41
CA ILE A 355 18.60 -6.84 -11.43
C ILE A 355 20.08 -6.99 -11.78
N ALA A 356 20.86 -7.61 -10.91
CA ALA A 356 22.22 -8.05 -11.22
C ALA A 356 22.18 -9.47 -11.76
N VAL A 357 22.89 -9.74 -12.85
CA VAL A 357 23.06 -11.10 -13.37
C VAL A 357 24.44 -11.30 -14.01
N ASN A 358 25.01 -12.49 -13.79
CA ASN A 358 26.12 -13.02 -14.57
C ASN A 358 25.82 -14.49 -14.91
N THR A 359 26.80 -15.22 -15.44
CA THR A 359 26.59 -16.62 -15.85
C THR A 359 26.39 -17.59 -14.70
N SER A 360 26.65 -17.20 -13.44
CA SER A 360 26.55 -18.07 -12.26
C SER A 360 25.54 -17.62 -11.21
N HIS A 361 25.20 -16.34 -11.16
CA HIS A 361 24.41 -15.77 -10.08
C HIS A 361 23.50 -14.63 -10.54
N THR A 362 22.40 -14.42 -9.83
CA THR A 362 21.51 -13.29 -10.01
C THR A 362 20.92 -12.84 -8.68
N PHE A 363 20.66 -11.54 -8.55
CA PHE A 363 20.04 -10.96 -7.36
C PHE A 363 19.44 -9.59 -7.68
N LEU A 364 18.74 -9.02 -6.69
CA LEU A 364 18.10 -7.71 -6.80
C LEU A 364 18.81 -6.69 -5.90
N TYR A 365 19.00 -5.48 -6.40
CA TYR A 365 19.30 -4.33 -5.56
C TYR A 365 17.99 -3.79 -4.97
N VAL A 366 17.90 -3.76 -3.64
CA VAL A 366 16.73 -3.23 -2.93
C VAL A 366 17.00 -1.87 -2.29
N GLY A 367 18.24 -1.39 -2.33
CA GLY A 367 18.65 -0.19 -1.61
C GLY A 367 18.64 -0.39 -0.09
N GLN A 368 18.93 0.66 0.67
CA GLN A 368 18.83 0.60 2.13
C GLN A 368 17.35 0.58 2.53
N GLN A 369 16.96 -0.45 3.29
CA GLN A 369 15.58 -0.66 3.72
C GLN A 369 15.51 -0.67 5.26
N PRO A 370 14.44 -0.10 5.87
CA PRO A 370 14.23 -0.20 7.31
C PRO A 370 14.13 -1.67 7.74
N ASP A 371 14.78 -2.02 8.85
CA ASP A 371 14.73 -3.37 9.43
C ASP A 371 15.10 -4.49 8.45
N TYR A 372 16.02 -4.23 7.52
CA TYR A 372 16.52 -5.21 6.56
C TYR A 372 18.06 -5.15 6.50
N GLN A 373 18.71 -6.29 6.73
CA GLN A 373 20.16 -6.37 6.78
C GLN A 373 20.75 -6.43 5.38
N GLY A 374 21.00 -5.26 4.78
CA GLY A 374 21.73 -5.15 3.52
C GLY A 374 21.08 -4.21 2.53
N ALA A 375 21.61 -4.23 1.31
CA ALA A 375 21.11 -3.46 0.17
C ALA A 375 20.74 -4.32 -1.04
N THR A 376 20.90 -5.64 -0.93
CA THR A 376 20.50 -6.62 -1.94
C THR A 376 19.59 -7.67 -1.33
N ALA A 377 18.75 -8.28 -2.16
CA ALA A 377 18.01 -9.48 -1.84
C ALA A 377 18.47 -10.60 -2.76
N GLU A 378 18.89 -11.73 -2.18
CA GLU A 378 19.43 -12.86 -2.93
C GLU A 378 19.21 -14.19 -2.22
N SER A 379 19.24 -15.27 -3.00
CA SER A 379 19.26 -16.67 -2.54
C SER A 379 20.42 -17.37 -3.23
N SER A 380 20.81 -18.57 -2.79
CA SER A 380 21.87 -19.35 -3.43
C SER A 380 21.40 -20.78 -3.67
N LEU A 381 21.73 -21.33 -4.85
CA LEU A 381 21.35 -22.68 -5.27
C LEU A 381 21.76 -23.73 -4.23
N ASN A 382 20.76 -24.28 -3.53
CA ASN A 382 20.91 -25.19 -2.38
C ASN A 382 21.92 -24.69 -1.32
N GLY A 383 22.09 -23.38 -1.21
CA GLY A 383 22.97 -22.74 -0.23
C GLY A 383 22.17 -22.08 0.88
N TYR A 384 21.29 -21.14 0.53
CA TYR A 384 20.43 -20.42 1.48
C TYR A 384 19.20 -19.81 0.82
N ALA A 385 18.07 -19.86 1.52
CA ALA A 385 16.81 -19.17 1.23
C ALA A 385 17.02 -17.65 1.12
N PRO A 386 16.10 -16.91 0.48
CA PRO A 386 16.32 -15.50 0.21
C PRO A 386 16.58 -14.69 1.49
N THR A 387 17.56 -13.80 1.42
CA THR A 387 18.00 -12.99 2.57
C THR A 387 18.73 -11.72 2.12
N GLY A 388 18.94 -10.81 3.06
CA GLY A 388 19.68 -9.57 2.84
C GLY A 388 21.20 -9.75 2.81
N ASN A 389 21.86 -9.03 1.91
CA ASN A 389 23.33 -8.91 1.88
C ASN A 389 23.77 -7.47 1.55
N PRO A 390 25.02 -7.09 1.88
CA PRO A 390 25.59 -5.83 1.41
C PRO A 390 25.63 -5.76 -0.13
N ALA A 391 25.54 -4.54 -0.66
CA ALA A 391 25.72 -4.31 -2.09
C ALA A 391 27.11 -4.79 -2.55
N HIS A 392 27.13 -5.57 -3.62
CA HIS A 392 28.34 -6.16 -4.18
C HIS A 392 28.17 -6.34 -5.69
N GLY A 393 29.23 -6.79 -6.38
CA GLY A 393 29.13 -7.14 -7.79
C GLY A 393 28.94 -5.97 -8.75
N LEU A 394 29.18 -4.73 -8.31
CA LEU A 394 28.93 -3.50 -9.08
C LEU A 394 29.53 -3.54 -10.49
N THR A 395 30.79 -3.97 -10.61
CA THR A 395 31.52 -4.02 -11.89
C THR A 395 31.67 -5.42 -12.47
N THR A 396 31.24 -6.47 -11.75
CA THR A 396 31.41 -7.88 -12.17
C THR A 396 30.11 -8.54 -12.61
N PHE A 397 28.98 -7.83 -12.51
CA PHE A 397 27.67 -8.24 -12.98
C PHE A 397 27.18 -7.29 -14.07
N SER A 398 26.39 -7.82 -15.00
CA SER A 398 25.53 -6.98 -15.84
C SER A 398 24.34 -6.56 -14.99
N TRP A 399 24.04 -5.27 -15.00
CA TRP A 399 22.91 -4.69 -14.28
C TRP A 399 21.81 -4.30 -15.27
N PHE A 400 20.58 -4.65 -14.94
CA PHE A 400 19.41 -4.36 -15.76
C PHE A 400 18.36 -3.60 -14.95
N ARG A 401 17.86 -2.51 -15.51
CA ARG A 401 16.75 -1.73 -14.98
C ARG A 401 15.47 -2.05 -15.73
N VAL A 402 14.37 -2.24 -15.01
CA VAL A 402 13.04 -2.31 -15.63
C VAL A 402 12.61 -0.90 -16.04
N ILE A 403 12.18 -0.74 -17.29
CA ILE A 403 11.81 0.58 -17.87
C ILE A 403 10.37 0.64 -18.40
N GLN A 404 9.55 -0.38 -18.10
CA GLN A 404 8.14 -0.41 -18.46
C GLN A 404 7.27 0.45 -17.55
#